data_AF-A0A8H0D0Q6-F1
#
_entry.id   AF-A0A8H0D0Q6-F1
#
_cell.length_a   1.000
_cell.length_b   1.000
_cell.length_c   1.000
_cell.angle_alpha   90.00
_cell.angle_beta   90.00
_cell.angle_gamma   90.00
#
_symmetry.space_group_name_H-M   'P 1'
#
loop_
_entity.id
_entity.type
_entity.pdbx_description
1 polymer ?
#
loop_
_entity_poly.entity_id
_entity_poly.type
_entity_poly.pdbx_seq_one_letter_code
_entity_poly.pdbx_strand_id
1 'polypeptide(L)'
;FLNVRLAERMQQLQDNDMKYRYLLMQGQADGETLDMLENKFKWQRDNGFIRSLTDSVMDFEYRIQKQAEALERARLLNEQAEQLKKEADKLGKP
;
A
#
# COMPACT_ATOMS: atom_id res chain seq x y z
N PHE A 1 11.55 -19.10 -28.21
CA PHE A 1 10.82 -19.90 -27.21
C PHE A 1 11.10 -19.47 -25.76
N LEU A 2 12.35 -19.38 -25.31
CA LEU A 2 12.69 -19.00 -23.92
C LEU A 2 12.07 -17.64 -23.48
N ASN A 3 12.10 -16.64 -24.36
CA ASN A 3 11.62 -15.28 -24.06
C ASN A 3 10.10 -15.19 -23.89
N VAL A 4 9.32 -16.03 -24.57
CA VAL A 4 7.85 -16.03 -24.47
C VAL A 4 7.42 -16.57 -23.11
N ARG A 5 7.99 -17.71 -22.69
CA ARG A 5 7.72 -18.31 -21.38
C ARG A 5 8.13 -17.38 -20.23
N LEU A 6 9.22 -16.63 -20.42
CA LEU A 6 9.65 -15.64 -19.45
C LEU A 6 8.66 -14.48 -19.33
N ALA A 7 8.18 -13.94 -20.46
CA ALA A 7 7.19 -12.87 -20.47
C ALA A 7 5.87 -13.30 -19.81
N GLU A 8 5.38 -14.49 -20.10
CA GLU A 8 4.19 -15.07 -19.46
C GLU A 8 4.37 -15.19 -17.94
N ARG A 9 5.56 -15.64 -17.49
CA ARG A 9 5.84 -15.77 -16.06
C ARG A 9 5.91 -14.41 -15.36
N MET A 10 6.51 -13.42 -16.00
CA MET A 10 6.57 -12.05 -15.49
C MET A 10 5.16 -11.46 -15.35
N GLN A 11 4.30 -11.65 -16.34
CA GLN A 11 2.92 -11.19 -16.29
C GLN A 11 2.14 -11.86 -15.15
N GLN A 12 2.29 -13.17 -14.95
CA GLN A 12 1.66 -13.86 -13.81
C GLN A 12 2.13 -13.33 -12.46
N LEU A 13 3.41 -13.00 -12.33
CA LEU A 13 3.96 -12.42 -11.09
C LEU A 13 3.39 -11.02 -10.82
N GLN A 14 3.26 -10.20 -11.85
CA GLN A 14 2.64 -8.87 -11.75
C GLN A 14 1.16 -8.95 -11.37
N ASP A 15 0.42 -9.85 -12.02
CA ASP A 15 -0.99 -10.08 -11.72
C ASP A 15 -1.15 -10.57 -10.26
N ASN A 16 -0.29 -11.46 -9.79
CA ASN A 16 -0.32 -11.97 -8.41
C ASN A 16 0.05 -10.90 -7.38
N ASP A 17 1.05 -10.07 -7.66
CA ASP A 17 1.41 -8.92 -6.82
C ASP A 17 0.22 -7.97 -6.65
N MET A 18 -0.48 -7.67 -7.74
CA MET A 18 -1.65 -6.78 -7.71
C MET A 18 -2.82 -7.39 -6.91
N LYS A 19 -3.11 -8.68 -7.11
CA LYS A 19 -4.13 -9.39 -6.31
C LYS A 19 -3.82 -9.34 -4.82
N TYR A 20 -2.56 -9.59 -4.45
CA TYR A 20 -2.13 -9.56 -3.05
C TYR A 20 -2.29 -8.18 -2.43
N ARG A 21 -1.82 -7.12 -3.11
CA ARG A 21 -1.98 -5.74 -2.63
C ARG A 21 -3.44 -5.33 -2.48
N TYR A 22 -4.31 -5.77 -3.41
CA TYR A 22 -5.75 -5.54 -3.27
C TYR A 22 -6.35 -6.23 -2.04
N LEU A 23 -5.98 -7.48 -1.76
CA LEU A 23 -6.43 -8.19 -0.55
C LEU A 23 -5.95 -7.49 0.72
N LEU A 24 -4.70 -7.00 0.74
CA LEU A 24 -4.19 -6.18 1.85
C LEU A 24 -5.01 -4.89 2.02
N MET A 25 -5.35 -4.21 0.93
CA MET A 25 -6.18 -3.01 0.95
C MET A 25 -7.60 -3.30 1.47
N GLN A 26 -8.22 -4.43 1.11
CA GLN A 26 -9.54 -4.81 1.62
C GLN A 26 -9.52 -5.16 3.12
N GLY A 27 -8.35 -5.53 3.66
CA GLY A 27 -8.21 -5.93 5.06
C GLY A 27 -8.79 -7.31 5.39
N GLN A 28 -9.27 -8.03 4.38
CA GLN A 28 -9.83 -9.38 4.51
C GLN A 28 -9.62 -10.17 3.21
N ALA A 29 -9.61 -11.49 3.32
CA ALA A 29 -9.54 -12.41 2.19
C ALA A 29 -10.56 -13.52 2.39
N ASP A 30 -11.69 -13.43 1.69
CA ASP A 30 -12.68 -14.51 1.62
C ASP A 30 -12.58 -15.27 0.30
N GLY A 31 -13.22 -16.45 0.26
CA GLY A 31 -13.19 -17.32 -0.92
C GLY A 31 -13.83 -16.68 -2.15
N GLU A 32 -14.88 -15.89 -1.97
CA GLU A 32 -15.58 -15.23 -3.09
C GLU A 32 -14.70 -14.18 -3.77
N THR A 33 -13.97 -13.38 -2.98
CA THR A 33 -13.02 -12.39 -3.48
C THR A 33 -11.86 -13.08 -4.21
N LEU A 34 -11.33 -14.17 -3.66
CA LEU A 34 -10.28 -14.95 -4.32
C LEU A 34 -10.76 -15.52 -5.66
N ASP A 35 -11.95 -16.11 -5.69
CA ASP A 35 -12.54 -16.67 -6.91
C ASP A 35 -12.80 -15.58 -7.96
N MET A 36 -13.31 -14.42 -7.54
CA MET A 36 -13.47 -13.25 -8.41
C MET A 36 -12.13 -12.82 -9.02
N LEU A 37 -11.09 -12.69 -8.20
CA LEU A 37 -9.75 -12.27 -8.66
C LEU A 37 -9.13 -13.29 -9.62
N GLU A 38 -9.24 -14.60 -9.34
CA GLU A 38 -8.77 -15.64 -10.27
C GLU A 38 -9.52 -15.58 -11.60
N ASN A 39 -10.85 -15.45 -11.58
CA ASN A 39 -11.65 -15.32 -12.79
C ASN A 39 -11.28 -14.08 -13.60
N LYS A 40 -11.18 -12.92 -12.96
CA LYS A 40 -10.95 -11.65 -13.65
C LYS A 40 -9.53 -11.46 -14.15
N PHE A 41 -8.51 -12.04 -13.51
CA PHE A 41 -7.12 -11.90 -13.97
C PHE A 41 -6.66 -13.01 -14.93
N LYS A 42 -7.16 -14.24 -14.72
CA LYS A 42 -6.65 -15.42 -15.43
C LYS A 42 -7.63 -16.01 -16.43
N TRP A 43 -8.86 -16.33 -16.00
CA TRP A 43 -9.79 -17.10 -16.84
C TRP A 43 -10.50 -16.24 -17.88
N GLN A 44 -11.17 -15.17 -17.47
CA GLN A 44 -11.85 -14.22 -18.36
C GLN A 44 -10.93 -13.09 -18.83
N ARG A 45 -9.88 -12.80 -18.06
CA ARG A 45 -8.98 -11.64 -18.21
C ARG A 45 -9.71 -10.35 -18.61
N ASP A 46 -10.33 -9.73 -17.61
CA ASP A 46 -11.04 -8.47 -17.73
C ASP A 46 -10.09 -7.29 -17.52
N ASN A 47 -9.53 -6.77 -18.63
CA ASN A 47 -8.55 -5.68 -18.56
C ASN A 47 -9.14 -4.36 -18.01
N GLY A 48 -10.46 -4.15 -18.13
CA GLY A 48 -11.12 -2.98 -17.54
C GLY A 48 -11.11 -3.06 -16.03
N PHE A 49 -11.53 -4.22 -15.50
CA PHE A 49 -11.46 -4.50 -14.06
C PHE A 49 -10.04 -4.44 -13.51
N ILE A 50 -9.06 -5.07 -14.18
CA ILE A 50 -7.66 -5.08 -13.73
C ILE A 50 -7.11 -3.65 -13.62
N ARG A 51 -7.43 -2.78 -14.59
CA ARG A 51 -7.01 -1.37 -14.57
C ARG A 51 -7.65 -0.62 -13.40
N SER A 52 -8.97 -0.70 -13.25
CA SER A 52 -9.68 -0.03 -12.16
C SER A 52 -9.21 -0.49 -10.77
N LEU A 53 -8.94 -1.79 -10.62
CA LEU A 53 -8.38 -2.36 -9.39
C LEU A 53 -6.96 -1.83 -9.13
N THR A 54 -6.11 -1.82 -10.16
CA THR A 54 -4.75 -1.26 -10.07
C THR A 54 -4.77 0.20 -9.63
N ASP A 55 -5.60 1.03 -10.26
CA ASP A 55 -5.72 2.45 -9.92
C ASP A 55 -6.19 2.62 -8.47
N SER A 56 -7.16 1.82 -8.02
CA SER A 56 -7.67 1.85 -6.64
C SER A 56 -6.61 1.49 -5.60
N VAL A 57 -5.81 0.45 -5.87
CA VAL A 57 -4.70 0.02 -5.01
C VAL A 57 -3.65 1.12 -4.93
N MET A 58 -3.22 1.66 -6.06
CA MET A 58 -2.20 2.71 -6.12
C MET A 58 -2.64 3.98 -5.36
N ASP A 59 -3.89 4.41 -5.54
CA ASP A 59 -4.45 5.56 -4.82
C ASP A 59 -4.51 5.33 -3.31
N PHE A 60 -4.86 4.11 -2.88
CA PHE A 60 -4.86 3.75 -1.47
C PHE A 60 -3.47 3.77 -0.87
N GLU A 61 -2.49 3.11 -1.51
CA GLU A 61 -1.10 3.07 -1.06
C GLU A 61 -0.52 4.48 -0.95
N TYR A 62 -0.81 5.35 -1.92
CA TYR A 62 -0.38 6.75 -1.90
C TYR A 62 -0.94 7.51 -0.69
N ARG A 63 -2.25 7.36 -0.40
CA ARG A 63 -2.87 8.04 0.75
C ARG A 63 -2.31 7.55 2.08
N ILE A 64 -2.11 6.24 2.23
CA ILE A 64 -1.52 5.65 3.44
C ILE A 64 -0.10 6.15 3.64
N GLN A 65 0.71 6.22 2.58
CA GLN A 65 2.06 6.77 2.65
C GLN A 65 2.04 8.23 3.12
N LYS A 66 1.18 9.08 2.55
CA LYS A 66 1.07 10.49 2.95
C LYS A 66 0.62 10.67 4.39
N GLN A 67 -0.29 9.82 4.85
CA GLN A 67 -0.73 9.84 6.24
C GLN A 67 0.41 9.43 7.19
N ALA A 68 1.16 8.38 6.86
CA ALA A 68 2.32 7.95 7.65
C ALA A 68 3.40 9.04 7.71
N GLU A 69 3.71 9.70 6.58
CA GLU A 69 4.63 10.82 6.51
C GLU A 69 4.20 11.99 7.40
N ALA A 70 2.90 12.34 7.40
CA ALA A 70 2.36 13.41 8.23
C ALA A 70 2.41 13.07 9.72
N LEU A 71 2.10 11.81 10.08
CA LEU A 71 2.15 11.33 11.45
C LEU A 71 3.58 11.38 12.00
N GLU A 72 4.57 10.96 11.21
CA GLU A 72 5.98 10.98 11.62
C GLU A 72 6.49 12.41 11.80
N ARG A 73 6.09 13.35 10.93
CA ARG A 73 6.41 14.78 11.10
C ARG A 73 5.80 15.35 12.39
N ALA A 74 4.56 15.00 12.70
CA ALA A 74 3.92 15.43 13.94
C ALA A 74 4.63 14.88 15.18
N ARG A 75 5.08 13.61 15.14
CA ARG A 75 5.88 13.00 16.20
C ARG A 75 7.18 13.77 16.46
N LEU A 76 7.93 14.08 15.40
CA LEU A 76 9.20 14.82 15.51
C LEU A 76 9.01 16.23 16.06
N LEU A 77 7.98 16.95 15.62
CA LEU A 77 7.67 18.29 16.16
C LEU A 77 7.29 18.24 17.64
N ASN A 78 6.52 17.24 18.06
CA ASN A 78 6.16 17.06 19.45
C ASN A 78 7.39 16.74 20.32
N GLU A 79 8.31 15.91 19.83
CA GLU A 79 9.57 15.61 20.52
C GLU A 79 10.45 16.86 20.68
N GLN A 80 10.54 17.70 19.66
CA GLN A 80 11.26 18.98 19.74
C GLN A 80 10.62 19.93 20.76
N ALA A 81 9.29 20.05 20.76
CA ALA A 81 8.58 20.89 21.72
C ALA A 81 8.82 20.45 23.17
N GLU A 82 8.78 19.14 23.44
CA GLU A 82 9.07 18.58 24.76
C GLU A 82 10.53 18.80 25.20
N GLN A 83 11.49 18.74 24.27
CA GLN A 83 12.89 19.07 24.57
C GLN A 83 13.06 20.54 24.95
N LEU A 84 12.49 21.45 24.16
CA LEU A 84 12.54 22.89 24.43
C LEU A 84 11.89 23.24 25.77
N LYS A 85 10.76 22.59 26.11
CA LYS A 85 10.10 22.75 27.40
C LYS A 85 11.02 22.33 28.55
N LYS A 86 11.68 21.17 28.44
CA LYS A 86 12.64 20.70 29.45
C LYS A 86 13.86 21.63 29.60
N GLU A 87 14.33 22.22 28.51
CA GLU A 87 15.43 23.20 28.57
C GLU A 87 14.99 24.50 29.25
N ALA A 88 13.82 25.02 28.91
CA ALA A 88 13.23 26.18 29.59
C ALA A 88 13.03 25.93 31.09
N ASP A 89 12.52 24.75 31.47
CA ASP A 89 12.32 24.35 32.88
C ASP A 89 13.64 24.21 33.64
N LYS A 90 14.76 23.92 32.97
CA LYS A 90 16.11 23.91 33.58
C LYS A 90 16.66 25.32 33.77
N LEU A 91 16.39 26.22 32.83
CA LEU A 91 16.83 27.63 32.88
C LEU A 91 15.99 28.50 33.83
N GLY A 92 14.74 28.11 34.10
CA GLY A 92 13.82 28.81 34.99
C GLY A 92 13.92 28.42 36.47
N LYS A 93 14.81 27.50 36.85
CA LYS A 93 15.10 27.19 38.26
C LYS A 93 16.20 28.14 38.77
N PRO A 94 15.96 28.92 39.84
CA PRO A 94 16.98 29.79 40.44
C PRO A 94 18.13 28.99 41.06
#